data_AF-A0AAU1WXF2-F1
#
_entry.id   AF-A0AAU1WXF2-F1
#
_cell.length_a   1.000
_cell.length_b   1.000
_cell.length_c   1.000
_cell.angle_alpha   90.00
_cell.angle_beta   90.00
_cell.angle_gamma   90.00
#
_symmetry.space_group_name_H-M   'P 1'
#
loop_
_entity.id
_entity.type
_entity.pdbx_description
1 polymer ?
#
loop_
_entity_poly.entity_id
_entity_poly.type
_entity_poly.pdbx_seq_one_letter_code
_entity_poly.pdbx_strand_id
1 'polypeptide(L)'
;MSDVYAVDFSLDLDASVPIPVLTDLQWHLGVRADGAEYGESGVAGAYPLLAERGPAARIGGVLVGELVRTAGGWSLTARQEVHAESLPDLDSLAERLARHSRTPGTIGHLRFYEDEHPELLVNRSGLLVRVPLVAA
;
A
#
# COMPACT_ATOMS: atom_id res chain seq x y z
N MET A 1 6.47 22.36 6.69
CA MET A 1 6.96 21.26 5.84
C MET A 1 6.38 20.00 6.43
N SER A 2 5.77 19.14 5.63
CA SER A 2 5.27 17.85 6.12
C SER A 2 6.23 16.76 5.66
N ASP A 3 6.51 15.81 6.54
CA ASP A 3 7.37 14.68 6.28
C ASP A 3 6.62 13.69 5.39
N VAL A 4 7.06 13.55 4.13
CA VAL A 4 6.41 12.72 3.11
C VAL A 4 7.26 11.49 2.82
N TYR A 5 6.60 10.35 2.67
CA TYR A 5 7.20 9.09 2.31
C TYR A 5 6.69 8.65 0.95
N ALA A 6 7.61 8.17 0.11
CA ALA A 6 7.29 7.39 -1.07
C ALA A 6 6.95 5.97 -0.64
N VAL A 7 5.77 5.49 -1.02
CA VAL A 7 5.30 4.13 -0.74
C VAL A 7 4.97 3.45 -2.05
N ASP A 8 5.49 2.24 -2.23
CA ASP A 8 5.12 1.39 -3.34
C ASP A 8 4.76 -0.02 -2.84
N PHE A 9 3.70 -0.59 -3.42
CA PHE A 9 3.31 -1.98 -3.26
C PHE A 9 3.18 -2.63 -4.63
N SER A 10 3.71 -3.84 -4.77
CA SER A 10 3.54 -4.69 -5.96
C SER A 10 3.54 -6.14 -5.51
N LEU A 11 2.35 -6.75 -5.45
CA LEU A 11 2.17 -8.12 -4.96
C LEU A 11 0.88 -8.76 -5.47
N ASP A 12 0.83 -10.07 -5.38
CA ASP A 12 -0.37 -10.87 -5.59
C ASP A 12 -0.92 -11.35 -4.23
N LEU A 13 -2.23 -11.24 -4.06
CA LEU A 13 -2.97 -11.73 -2.91
C LEU A 13 -3.66 -13.06 -3.23
N ASP A 14 -3.78 -13.92 -2.22
CA ASP A 14 -4.46 -15.21 -2.37
C ASP A 14 -5.98 -15.09 -2.56
N ALA A 15 -6.60 -16.02 -3.27
CA ALA A 15 -8.05 -16.08 -3.45
C ALA A 15 -8.81 -16.30 -2.13
N SER A 16 -8.15 -16.84 -1.11
CA SER A 16 -8.69 -17.05 0.24
C SER A 16 -8.62 -15.81 1.14
N VAL A 17 -8.18 -14.64 0.63
CA VAL A 17 -8.23 -13.39 1.40
C VAL A 17 -9.62 -13.18 2.01
N PRO A 18 -9.70 -12.98 3.34
CA PRO A 18 -10.98 -12.74 3.99
C PRO A 18 -11.67 -11.50 3.41
N ILE A 19 -12.98 -11.58 3.20
CA ILE A 19 -13.79 -10.47 2.67
C ILE A 19 -13.54 -9.16 3.45
N PRO A 20 -13.49 -9.13 4.80
CA PRO A 20 -13.23 -7.88 5.52
C PRO A 20 -11.88 -7.24 5.18
N VAL A 21 -10.84 -8.05 4.93
CA VAL A 21 -9.51 -7.55 4.53
C VAL A 21 -9.56 -6.98 3.11
N LEU A 22 -10.26 -7.65 2.20
CA LEU A 22 -10.44 -7.16 0.84
C LEU A 22 -11.25 -5.86 0.80
N THR A 23 -12.33 -5.77 1.57
CA THR A 23 -13.17 -4.56 1.67
C THR A 23 -12.37 -3.38 2.22
N ASP A 24 -11.54 -3.62 3.22
CA ASP A 24 -10.67 -2.59 3.79
C ASP A 24 -9.58 -2.13 2.80
N LEU A 25 -8.96 -3.06 2.07
CA LEU A 25 -8.02 -2.71 1.00
C LEU A 25 -8.70 -1.89 -0.11
N GLN A 26 -9.90 -2.27 -0.53
CA GLN A 26 -10.70 -1.53 -1.50
C GLN A 26 -11.02 -0.11 -0.99
N TRP A 27 -11.30 0.04 0.31
CA TRP A 27 -11.43 1.34 0.95
C TRP A 27 -10.17 2.19 0.84
N HIS A 28 -9.01 1.65 1.19
CA HIS A 28 -7.75 2.36 1.04
C HIS A 28 -7.44 2.74 -0.41
N LEU A 29 -7.93 1.97 -1.39
CA LEU A 29 -7.77 2.26 -2.83
C LEU A 29 -8.76 3.31 -3.35
N GLY A 30 -9.73 3.74 -2.54
CA GLY A 30 -10.79 4.67 -2.95
C GLY A 30 -11.94 4.00 -3.71
N VAL A 31 -12.02 2.67 -3.70
CA VAL A 31 -12.99 1.88 -4.48
C VAL A 31 -14.10 1.36 -3.55
N ARG A 32 -15.32 1.89 -3.63
CA ARG A 32 -16.45 1.29 -2.91
C ARG A 32 -16.97 0.02 -3.59
N ALA A 33 -17.65 -0.82 -2.81
CA ALA A 33 -18.38 -2.01 -3.29
C ALA A 33 -19.47 -1.71 -4.34
N ASP A 34 -19.91 -0.45 -4.48
CA ASP A 34 -20.88 0.03 -5.47
C ASP A 34 -20.24 0.88 -6.59
N GLY A 35 -18.91 1.01 -6.62
CA GLY A 35 -18.17 1.80 -7.61
C GLY A 35 -18.20 3.31 -7.39
N ALA A 36 -18.76 3.81 -6.28
CA ALA A 36 -18.65 5.21 -5.89
C ALA A 36 -17.32 5.51 -5.17
N GLU A 37 -16.85 6.75 -5.22
CA GLU A 37 -15.74 7.22 -4.39
C GLU A 37 -16.13 7.18 -2.91
N TYR A 38 -15.20 6.81 -2.03
CA TYR A 38 -15.41 6.98 -0.59
C TYR A 38 -15.37 8.46 -0.23
N GLY A 39 -16.51 9.00 0.20
CA GLY A 39 -16.51 10.11 1.16
C GLY A 39 -15.92 9.67 2.49
N GLU A 40 -15.43 10.63 3.29
CA GLU A 40 -14.83 10.44 4.63
C GLU A 40 -15.41 9.23 5.36
N SER A 41 -14.53 8.32 5.79
CA SER A 41 -14.94 7.23 6.67
C SER A 41 -15.67 7.81 7.89
N GLY A 42 -16.80 7.20 8.30
CA GLY A 42 -17.53 7.61 9.50
C GLY A 42 -16.74 7.45 10.82
N VAL A 43 -15.50 6.96 10.76
CA VAL A 43 -14.52 6.97 11.84
C VAL A 43 -13.66 8.23 11.69
N ALA A 44 -13.80 9.17 12.63
CA ALA A 44 -13.01 10.39 12.65
C ALA A 44 -11.51 10.06 12.63
N GLY A 45 -10.80 10.53 11.60
CA GLY A 45 -9.35 10.37 11.45
C GLY A 45 -8.87 9.25 10.52
N ALA A 46 -9.76 8.39 10.01
CA ALA A 46 -9.36 7.37 9.02
C ALA A 46 -9.53 7.91 7.59
N TYR A 47 -8.44 7.89 6.81
CA TYR A 47 -8.40 8.30 5.39
C TYR A 47 -7.78 7.19 4.52
N PRO A 48 -8.18 7.11 3.24
CA PRO A 48 -7.66 6.10 2.33
C PRO A 48 -6.20 6.38 1.96
N LEU A 49 -5.33 5.38 2.10
CA LEU A 49 -3.88 5.53 1.97
C LEU A 49 -3.39 5.36 0.52
N LEU A 50 -4.18 4.69 -0.30
CA LEU A 50 -3.82 4.24 -1.66
C LEU A 50 -4.76 4.81 -2.72
N ALA A 51 -5.51 5.87 -2.39
CA ALA A 51 -6.56 6.43 -3.24
C ALA A 51 -6.12 7.63 -4.06
N GLU A 52 -4.97 8.25 -3.77
CA GLU A 52 -4.55 9.41 -4.56
C GLU A 52 -4.19 9.00 -5.98
N ARG A 53 -4.50 9.91 -6.92
CA ARG A 53 -4.28 9.74 -8.36
C ARG A 53 -3.74 11.04 -8.95
N GLY A 54 -3.04 10.92 -10.07
CA GLY A 54 -2.47 12.07 -10.78
C GLY A 54 -0.97 12.24 -10.52
N PRO A 55 -0.39 13.41 -10.88
CA PRO A 55 1.06 13.62 -10.74
C PRO A 55 1.48 13.65 -9.27
N ALA A 56 2.55 12.94 -8.95
CA ALA A 56 3.15 12.97 -7.62
C ALA A 56 3.89 14.30 -7.38
N ALA A 57 3.71 14.93 -6.21
CA ALA A 57 4.22 16.28 -5.96
C ALA A 57 5.71 16.31 -5.58
N ARG A 58 6.21 15.24 -4.95
CA ARG A 58 7.56 15.11 -4.36
C ARG A 58 8.39 13.98 -4.95
N ILE A 59 7.76 12.86 -5.30
CA ILE A 59 8.47 11.64 -5.70
C ILE A 59 8.53 11.45 -7.22
N GLY A 60 7.99 12.41 -7.99
CA GLY A 60 7.92 12.38 -9.46
C GLY A 60 7.02 11.26 -10.00
N GLY A 61 6.67 11.32 -11.29
CA GLY A 61 5.79 10.32 -11.91
C GLY A 61 4.31 10.47 -11.49
N VAL A 62 3.58 9.36 -11.42
CA VAL A 62 2.12 9.32 -11.20
C VAL A 62 1.81 8.47 -9.97
N LEU A 63 0.82 8.92 -9.18
CA LEU A 63 0.22 8.18 -8.08
C LEU A 63 -0.81 7.20 -8.62
N VAL A 64 -0.72 5.94 -8.20
CA VAL A 64 -1.57 4.85 -8.69
C VAL A 64 -2.01 3.95 -7.54
N GLY A 65 -3.14 3.27 -7.75
CA GLY A 65 -3.68 2.28 -6.84
C GLY A 65 -4.65 1.39 -7.60
N GLU A 66 -4.23 0.18 -7.94
CA GLU A 66 -4.99 -0.72 -8.78
C GLU A 66 -5.02 -2.11 -8.17
N LEU A 67 -6.21 -2.70 -8.12
CA LEU A 67 -6.45 -4.05 -7.63
C LEU A 67 -7.28 -4.83 -8.64
N VAL A 68 -6.67 -5.81 -9.27
CA VAL A 68 -7.28 -6.56 -10.38
C VAL A 68 -7.53 -8.00 -9.96
N ARG A 69 -8.74 -8.50 -10.21
CA ARG A 69 -9.08 -9.91 -9.99
C ARG A 69 -8.32 -10.79 -10.97
N THR A 70 -7.72 -11.87 -10.47
CA THR A 70 -7.05 -12.90 -11.29
C THR A 70 -7.70 -14.27 -11.06
N ALA A 71 -7.27 -15.29 -11.82
CA ALA A 71 -7.71 -16.66 -11.61
C ALA A 71 -7.31 -17.21 -10.22
N GLY A 72 -6.22 -16.71 -9.64
CA GLY A 72 -5.64 -17.19 -8.38
C GLY A 72 -5.82 -16.26 -7.18
N GLY A 73 -6.60 -15.18 -7.33
CA GLY A 73 -6.81 -14.18 -6.28
C GLY A 73 -6.86 -12.78 -6.86
N TRP A 74 -5.94 -11.91 -6.42
CA TRP A 74 -5.89 -10.51 -6.82
C TRP A 74 -4.44 -10.08 -7.08
N SER A 75 -4.25 -9.12 -7.98
CA SER A 75 -2.96 -8.47 -8.22
C SER A 75 -3.08 -6.99 -7.84
N LEU A 76 -2.18 -6.52 -6.98
CA LEU A 76 -2.15 -5.16 -6.44
C LEU A 76 -0.91 -4.43 -6.94
N THR A 77 -1.11 -3.21 -7.43
CA THR A 77 -0.03 -2.24 -7.61
C THR A 77 -0.48 -0.89 -7.05
N ALA A 78 0.30 -0.30 -6.16
CA ALA A 78 0.03 1.03 -5.63
C ALA A 78 1.33 1.82 -5.46
N ARG A 79 1.26 3.12 -5.72
CA ARG A 79 2.35 4.08 -5.53
C ARG A 79 1.80 5.40 -5.01
N GLN A 80 2.27 5.83 -3.85
CA GLN A 80 1.65 6.91 -3.09
C GLN A 80 2.68 7.83 -2.43
N GLU A 81 2.24 9.05 -2.13
CA GLU A 81 2.88 9.97 -1.19
C GLU A 81 2.12 9.91 0.11
N VAL A 82 2.79 9.54 1.19
CA VAL A 82 2.15 9.28 2.49
C VAL A 82 2.81 10.14 3.54
N HIS A 83 2.01 10.85 4.35
CA HIS A 83 2.52 11.68 5.43
C HIS A 83 3.04 10.84 6.60
N ALA A 84 4.01 11.36 7.36
CA ALA A 84 4.58 10.63 8.49
C ALA A 84 3.55 10.24 9.56
N GLU A 85 2.52 11.07 9.77
CA GLU A 85 1.40 10.74 10.68
C GLU A 85 0.62 9.48 10.25
N SER A 86 0.73 9.09 8.98
CA SER A 86 0.04 7.95 8.37
C SER A 86 0.79 6.64 8.46
N LEU A 87 2.08 6.67 8.86
CA LEU A 87 2.91 5.47 8.89
C LEU A 87 2.33 4.35 9.75
N PRO A 88 1.75 4.58 10.94
CA PRO A 88 1.15 3.49 11.73
C PRO A 88 0.02 2.73 11.00
N ASP A 89 -0.82 3.46 10.25
CA ASP A 89 -1.91 2.87 9.47
C ASP A 89 -1.36 2.13 8.24
N LEU A 90 -0.34 2.71 7.60
CA LEU A 90 0.37 2.08 6.49
C LEU A 90 1.05 0.78 6.92
N ASP A 91 1.68 0.76 8.10
CA ASP A 91 2.34 -0.41 8.67
C ASP A 91 1.32 -1.52 8.91
N SER A 92 0.19 -1.17 9.52
CA SER A 92 -0.93 -2.08 9.75
C SER A 92 -1.52 -2.63 8.44
N LEU A 93 -1.59 -1.82 7.37
CA LEU A 93 -1.98 -2.29 6.04
C LEU A 93 -0.92 -3.23 5.44
N ALA A 94 0.35 -2.84 5.48
CA ALA A 94 1.46 -3.63 4.93
C ALA A 94 1.58 -5.01 5.61
N GLU A 95 1.37 -5.09 6.92
CA GLU A 95 1.35 -6.36 7.66
C GLU A 95 0.22 -7.28 7.19
N ARG A 96 -0.97 -6.72 6.97
CA ARG A 96 -2.12 -7.47 6.42
C ARG A 96 -1.85 -7.94 5.00
N LEU A 97 -1.27 -7.08 4.16
CA LEU A 97 -0.85 -7.44 2.80
C LEU A 97 0.17 -8.58 2.82
N ALA A 98 1.22 -8.49 3.64
CA ALA A 98 2.22 -9.55 3.75
C ALA A 98 1.61 -10.89 4.18
N ARG A 99 0.72 -10.88 5.18
CA ARG A 99 0.03 -12.07 5.70
C ARG A 99 -0.77 -12.83 4.63
N HIS A 100 -1.31 -12.10 3.66
CA HIS A 100 -2.18 -12.64 2.64
C HIS A 100 -1.56 -12.66 1.23
N SER A 101 -0.29 -12.27 1.14
CA SER A 101 0.46 -12.24 -0.11
C SER A 101 0.94 -13.63 -0.52
N ARG A 102 0.82 -13.92 -1.81
CA ARG A 102 1.43 -15.07 -2.48
C ARG A 102 2.80 -14.74 -3.07
N THR A 103 3.15 -13.46 -3.14
CA THR A 103 4.45 -13.00 -3.62
C THR A 103 5.50 -13.24 -2.53
N PRO A 104 6.48 -14.14 -2.76
CA PRO A 104 7.60 -14.31 -1.84
C PRO A 104 8.59 -13.16 -2.02
N GLY A 105 9.28 -12.78 -0.94
CA GLY A 105 10.32 -11.75 -1.02
C GLY A 105 9.73 -10.34 -1.03
N THR A 106 10.28 -9.45 -1.85
CA THR A 106 9.88 -8.03 -1.87
C THR A 106 8.47 -7.87 -2.39
N ILE A 107 7.62 -7.20 -1.61
CA ILE A 107 6.23 -6.86 -1.94
C ILE A 107 6.00 -5.34 -2.09
N GLY A 108 7.05 -4.56 -1.86
CA GLY A 108 6.98 -3.10 -1.90
C GLY A 108 8.23 -2.44 -1.33
N HIS A 109 8.17 -1.12 -1.19
CA HIS A 109 9.21 -0.34 -0.53
C HIS A 109 8.66 0.94 0.09
N LEU A 110 9.38 1.44 1.09
CA LEU A 110 9.11 2.69 1.81
C LEU A 110 10.38 3.55 1.78
N ARG A 111 10.26 4.84 1.47
CA ARG A 111 11.41 5.75 1.44
C ARG A 111 10.98 7.14 1.89
N PHE A 112 11.69 7.75 2.83
CA PHE A 112 11.52 9.19 3.04
C PHE A 112 11.91 9.92 1.76
N TYR A 113 11.10 10.86 1.26
CA TYR A 113 11.26 11.32 -0.12
C TYR A 113 12.64 11.94 -0.45
N GLU A 114 13.31 12.49 0.57
CA GLU A 114 14.65 13.09 0.48
C GLU A 114 15.79 12.07 0.62
N ASP A 115 15.51 10.87 1.11
CA ASP A 115 16.52 9.81 1.25
C ASP A 115 16.84 9.19 -0.10
N GLU A 116 18.10 8.85 -0.34
CA GLU A 116 18.51 8.18 -1.58
C GLU A 116 18.00 6.73 -1.64
N HIS A 117 17.99 6.03 -0.51
CA HIS A 117 17.76 4.59 -0.45
C HIS A 117 16.45 4.23 0.26
N PRO A 118 15.64 3.31 -0.29
CA PRO A 118 14.44 2.82 0.37
C PRO A 118 14.73 1.72 1.40
N GLU A 119 13.76 1.50 2.29
CA GLU A 119 13.56 0.23 2.97
C GLU A 119 12.67 -0.68 2.11
N LEU A 120 13.12 -1.91 1.88
CA LEU A 120 12.33 -2.93 1.21
C LEU A 120 11.30 -3.52 2.18
N LEU A 121 10.06 -3.65 1.71
CA LEU A 121 9.00 -4.39 2.40
C LEU A 121 9.04 -5.83 1.91
N VAL A 122 9.45 -6.75 2.77
CA VAL A 122 9.69 -8.15 2.41
C VAL A 122 8.69 -9.06 3.11
N ASN A 123 7.95 -9.85 2.35
CA ASN A 123 7.14 -10.94 2.85
C ASN A 123 8.00 -12.18 3.14
N ARG A 124 8.10 -12.55 4.41
CA ARG A 124 8.71 -13.80 4.88
C ARG A 124 7.63 -14.69 5.48
N SER A 125 7.04 -15.54 4.65
CA SER A 125 6.03 -16.53 5.07
C SER A 125 4.84 -15.90 5.80
N GLY A 126 4.33 -14.78 5.30
CA GLY A 126 3.21 -14.06 5.89
C GLY A 126 3.60 -13.03 6.95
N LEU A 127 4.90 -12.86 7.23
CA LEU A 127 5.42 -11.82 8.12
C LEU A 127 6.07 -10.71 7.31
N LEU A 128 5.70 -9.47 7.61
CA LEU A 128 6.35 -8.29 7.05
C LEU A 128 7.71 -8.08 7.74
N VAL A 129 8.77 -7.94 6.95
CA VAL A 129 10.10 -7.57 7.40
C VAL A 129 10.60 -6.38 6.59
N ARG A 130 11.16 -5.39 7.26
CA ARG A 130 11.83 -4.25 6.62
C ARG A 130 13.31 -4.53 6.48
N VAL A 131 13.84 -4.29 5.28
CA VAL A 131 15.25 -4.46 4.99
C VAL A 131 15.78 -3.17 4.34
N PRO A 132 16.66 -2.41 5.01
CA PRO A 132 17.28 -1.24 4.41
C PRO A 132 18.06 -1.64 3.16
N LEU A 133 17.83 -0.95 2.05
CA LEU A 133 18.68 -1.09 0.88
C LEU A 133 19.95 -0.27 1.12
N VAL A 134 21.11 -0.92 1.11
CA VAL A 134 22.41 -0.27 1.23
C VAL A 134 23.13 -0.35 -0.11
N ALA A 135 23.81 0.74 -0.50
CA ALA A 135 24.72 0.71 -1.62
C ALA A 135 25.84 -0.31 -1.37
N ALA A 136 26.20 -1.05 -2.42
CA ALA A 136 27.26 -2.06 -2.40
C ALA A 136 28.66 -1.44 -2.41
#